data_AF-A0A2V9JK33-F1
#
_entry.id   AF-A0A2V9JK33-F1
#
_cell.length_a   1.000
_cell.length_b   1.000
_cell.length_c   1.000
_cell.angle_alpha   90.00
_cell.angle_beta   90.00
_cell.angle_gamma   90.00
#
_symmetry.space_group_name_H-M   'P 1'
#
loop_
_entity.id
_entity.type
_entity.pdbx_description
1 polymer ?
#
loop_
_entity_poly.entity_id
_entity_poly.type
_entity_poly.pdbx_seq_one_letter_code
_entity_poly.pdbx_strand_id
1 'polypeptide(L)'
;MVVVALVMLVACANIANLLLARATARRHEFSVRLALGASRWRLARQVLAESLVLAASGTALGVLVASWASRALVRALARQTDTQSTTVFLDLSLNWHVLAFTIGAAVATVMLFGIAPAFRASGVTPMDTMKEGRGAIGDARVRLSSGLVVAQLTLSVVLVVAAGLLVRTFASLASLPLGFEPDRVLVVTVSAQRATVDPAQRIPIFERAAGAVKSLPNVAGAAASLTTPVSGVGLQNQIEVSGAVRLPDNERGIFVNHVSPEWFRTLGTPVLAGREFSTEDGPGKPSVAIVNEAFGRRFLDGANPLGH
;
A
#
# COMPACT_ATOMS: atom_id res chain seq x y z
N MET A 1 -4.42 8.60 -0.26
CA MET A 1 -4.81 9.91 0.32
C MET A 1 -5.94 9.81 1.34
N VAL A 2 -7.03 9.07 1.05
CA VAL A 2 -8.16 8.91 1.99
C VAL A 2 -7.73 8.39 3.37
N VAL A 3 -6.93 7.33 3.44
CA VAL A 3 -6.45 6.77 4.72
C VAL A 3 -5.66 7.80 5.54
N VAL A 4 -4.78 8.57 4.89
CA VAL A 4 -3.98 9.61 5.55
C VAL A 4 -4.88 10.70 6.13
N ALA A 5 -5.89 11.15 5.37
CA ALA A 5 -6.86 12.14 5.82
C ALA A 5 -7.68 11.64 7.02
N LEU A 6 -8.11 10.37 7.00
CA LEU A 6 -8.85 9.76 8.11
C LEU A 6 -7.99 9.68 9.38
N VAL A 7 -6.74 9.23 9.27
CA VAL A 7 -5.82 9.16 10.41
C VAL A 7 -5.54 10.56 10.98
N MET A 8 -5.35 11.56 10.13
CA MET A 8 -5.19 12.96 10.56
C MET A 8 -6.42 13.48 11.29
N LEU A 9 -7.64 13.21 10.79
CA LEU A 9 -8.89 13.58 11.46
C LEU A 9 -9.01 12.94 12.85
N VAL A 10 -8.66 11.65 12.97
CA VAL A 10 -8.62 10.96 14.28
C VAL A 10 -7.62 11.63 15.22
N ALA A 11 -6.43 11.99 14.74
CA ALA A 11 -5.43 12.68 15.54
C ALA A 11 -5.89 14.08 15.98
N CYS A 12 -6.52 14.86 15.08
CA CYS A 12 -7.09 16.17 15.40
C CYS A 12 -8.22 16.05 16.44
N ALA A 13 -9.12 15.08 16.30
CA ALA A 13 -10.19 14.81 17.26
C ALA A 13 -9.64 14.45 18.66
N ASN A 14 -8.57 13.64 18.71
CA ASN A 14 -7.86 13.33 19.95
C ASN A 14 -7.31 14.58 20.65
N ILE A 15 -6.63 15.45 19.90
CA ILE A 15 -6.08 16.70 20.43
C ILE A 15 -7.21 17.61 20.92
N ALA A 16 -8.31 17.71 20.17
CA ALA A 16 -9.50 18.47 20.55
C ALA A 16 -10.07 18.00 21.90
N ASN A 17 -10.24 16.69 22.06
CA ASN A 17 -10.74 16.07 23.27
C ASN A 17 -9.80 16.30 24.47
N LEU A 18 -8.49 16.17 24.26
CA LEU A 18 -7.49 16.42 25.30
C LEU A 18 -7.47 17.89 25.76
N LEU A 19 -7.51 18.84 24.81
CA LEU A 19 -7.54 20.27 25.12
C LEU A 19 -8.83 20.67 25.82
N LEU A 20 -9.97 20.09 25.40
CA LEU A 20 -11.26 20.31 26.07
C LEU A 20 -11.24 19.79 27.51
N ALA A 21 -10.69 18.59 27.74
CA ALA A 21 -10.55 18.00 29.07
C ALA A 21 -9.60 18.82 29.97
N ARG A 22 -8.48 19.31 29.43
CA ARG A 22 -7.56 20.22 30.15
C ARG A 22 -8.22 21.55 30.51
N ALA A 23 -9.00 22.12 29.59
CA ALA A 23 -9.73 23.36 29.84
C ALA A 23 -10.79 23.19 30.95
N THR A 24 -11.45 22.03 31.01
CA THR A 24 -12.39 21.73 32.11
C THR A 24 -11.68 21.56 33.45
N ALA A 25 -10.52 20.89 33.47
CA ALA A 25 -9.74 20.70 34.70
C ALA A 25 -9.16 22.01 35.26
N ARG A 26 -8.76 22.96 34.38
CA ARG A 26 -8.20 24.27 34.77
C ARG A 26 -9.25 25.36 35.00
N ARG A 27 -10.54 25.00 34.96
CA ARG A 27 -11.64 25.98 35.07
C ARG A 27 -11.62 26.74 36.40
N HIS A 28 -11.35 26.05 37.50
CA HIS A 28 -11.28 26.64 38.84
C HIS A 28 -10.11 27.63 38.97
N GLU A 29 -8.94 27.29 38.40
CA GLU A 29 -7.77 28.18 38.35
C GLU A 29 -8.08 29.46 37.57
N PHE A 30 -8.75 29.34 36.41
CA PHE A 30 -9.13 30.49 35.59
C PHE A 30 -10.17 31.39 36.27
N SER A 31 -11.15 30.84 36.99
CA SER A 31 -12.12 31.63 37.74
C SER A 31 -11.47 32.41 38.89
N VAL A 32 -10.53 31.79 39.63
CA VAL A 32 -9.79 32.48 40.70
C VAL A 32 -8.93 33.62 40.14
N ARG A 33 -8.21 33.39 39.04
CA ARG A 33 -7.40 34.45 38.40
C ARG A 33 -8.25 35.60 37.85
N LEU A 34 -9.42 35.32 37.29
CA LEU A 34 -10.37 36.35 36.85
C LEU A 34 -10.91 37.17 38.04
N ALA A 35 -11.22 36.52 39.17
CA ALA A 35 -11.67 37.19 40.39
C ALA A 35 -10.59 38.09 41.01
N LEU A 36 -9.32 37.72 40.87
CA LEU A 36 -8.16 38.53 41.25
C LEU A 36 -7.82 39.65 40.24
N GLY A 37 -8.64 39.87 39.22
CA GLY A 37 -8.50 40.97 38.26
C GLY A 37 -7.61 40.66 37.05
N ALA A 38 -7.23 39.40 36.81
CA ALA A 38 -6.50 39.06 35.59
C ALA A 38 -7.36 39.27 34.33
N SER A 39 -6.81 39.92 33.31
CA SER A 39 -7.53 40.14 32.06
C SER A 39 -7.75 38.83 31.30
N ARG A 40 -8.92 38.69 30.67
CA ARG A 40 -9.29 37.55 29.81
C ARG A 40 -8.27 37.30 28.69
N TRP A 41 -7.68 38.38 28.17
CA TRP A 41 -6.60 38.32 27.17
C TRP A 41 -5.31 37.69 27.71
N ARG A 42 -4.94 37.97 28.97
CA ARG A 42 -3.74 37.39 29.60
C ARG A 42 -3.87 35.86 29.73
N LEU A 43 -5.04 35.38 30.12
CA LEU A 43 -5.35 33.94 30.22
C LEU A 43 -5.39 33.27 28.84
N ALA A 44 -6.03 33.90 27.86
CA ALA A 44 -6.06 33.40 26.48
C ALA A 44 -4.65 33.27 25.88
N ARG A 45 -3.80 34.29 26.05
CA ARG A 45 -2.41 34.28 25.57
C ARG A 45 -1.59 33.15 26.21
N GLN A 46 -1.79 32.87 27.49
CA GLN A 46 -1.10 31.77 28.17
C GLN A 46 -1.47 30.41 27.58
N VAL A 47 -2.77 30.13 27.41
CA VAL A 47 -3.25 28.85 26.84
C VAL A 47 -2.80 28.67 25.39
N LEU A 48 -2.81 29.76 24.61
CA LEU A 48 -2.30 29.75 23.24
C LEU A 48 -0.79 29.49 23.20
N ALA A 49 0.00 30.09 24.09
CA ALA A 49 1.43 29.84 24.18
C ALA A 49 1.74 28.38 24.56
N GLU A 50 1.04 27.82 25.56
CA GLU A 50 1.19 26.40 25.93
C GLU A 50 0.82 25.47 24.77
N SER A 51 -0.25 25.77 24.03
CA SER A 51 -0.69 24.98 22.87
C SER A 51 0.31 25.09 21.71
N LEU A 52 0.89 26.27 21.49
CA LEU A 52 1.87 26.51 20.45
C LEU A 52 3.17 25.76 20.72
N VAL A 53 3.65 25.74 21.96
CA VAL A 53 4.85 24.98 22.36
C VAL A 53 4.64 23.48 22.14
N LEU A 54 3.48 22.95 22.52
CA LEU A 54 3.13 21.54 22.29
C LEU A 54 3.03 21.20 20.80
N ALA A 55 2.42 22.08 20.00
CA ALA A 55 2.31 21.86 18.56
C ALA A 55 3.66 21.98 17.85
N ALA A 56 4.50 22.94 18.23
CA ALA A 56 5.83 23.11 17.66
C ALA A 56 6.74 21.91 17.95
N SER A 57 6.77 21.46 19.22
CA SER A 57 7.55 20.28 19.63
C SER A 57 7.04 18.99 18.96
N GLY A 58 5.72 18.78 18.91
CA GLY A 58 5.12 17.64 18.21
C GLY A 58 5.40 17.65 16.71
N THR A 59 5.32 18.82 16.06
CA THR A 59 5.62 18.97 14.63
C THR A 59 7.10 18.69 14.34
N ALA A 60 8.01 19.23 15.15
CA ALA A 60 9.45 18.98 15.02
C ALA A 60 9.78 17.49 15.18
N LEU A 61 9.25 16.83 16.21
CA LEU A 61 9.42 15.40 16.43
C LEU A 61 8.80 14.57 15.29
N GLY A 62 7.60 14.93 14.82
CA GLY A 62 6.94 14.26 13.71
C GLY A 62 7.75 14.32 12.41
N VAL A 63 8.33 15.48 12.09
CA VAL A 63 9.22 15.65 10.93
C VAL A 63 10.49 14.81 11.07
N LEU A 64 11.09 14.77 12.26
CA LEU A 64 12.27 13.92 12.52
C LEU A 64 11.94 12.43 12.34
N VAL A 65 10.86 11.95 12.95
CA VAL A 65 10.41 10.56 12.82
C VAL A 65 10.08 10.22 11.38
N ALA A 66 9.38 11.10 10.64
CA ALA A 66 9.08 10.90 9.23
C ALA A 66 10.37 10.77 8.39
N SER A 67 11.35 11.65 8.62
CA SER A 67 12.63 11.60 7.90
C SER A 67 13.41 10.30 8.18
N TRP A 68 13.39 9.83 9.42
CA TRP A 68 14.05 8.60 9.83
C TRP A 68 13.33 7.37 9.26
N ALA A 69 12.00 7.32 9.37
CA ALA A 69 11.17 6.21 8.90
C ALA A 69 11.24 6.07 7.37
N SER A 70 11.18 7.18 6.62
CA SER A 70 11.35 7.16 5.16
C SER A 70 12.69 6.58 4.74
N ARG A 71 13.78 7.01 5.39
CA ARG A 71 15.13 6.46 5.12
C ARG A 71 15.25 4.99 5.51
N ALA A 72 14.66 4.59 6.64
CA ALA A 72 14.66 3.20 7.09
C ALA A 72 13.88 2.30 6.11
N LEU A 73 12.74 2.77 5.60
CA LEU A 73 11.92 2.06 4.62
C LEU A 73 12.67 1.90 3.29
N VAL A 74 13.29 2.97 2.78
CA VAL A 74 14.10 2.90 1.54
C VAL A 74 15.25 1.90 1.71
N ARG A 75 15.95 1.90 2.86
CA ARG A 75 17.01 0.91 3.14
C ARG A 75 16.49 -0.53 3.28
N ALA A 76 15.27 -0.72 3.79
CA ALA A 76 14.66 -2.04 3.89
C ALA A 76 14.30 -2.59 2.49
N LEU A 77 13.70 -1.75 1.64
CA LEU A 77 13.33 -2.09 0.27
C LEU A 77 14.56 -2.32 -0.63
N ALA A 78 15.60 -1.48 -0.49
CA ALA A 78 16.85 -1.63 -1.24
C ALA A 78 17.52 -2.98 -0.99
N ARG A 79 17.51 -3.47 0.27
CA ARG A 79 18.06 -4.78 0.63
C ARG A 79 17.33 -5.97 0.00
N GLN A 80 16.04 -5.83 -0.33
CA GLN A 80 15.27 -6.88 -1.01
C GLN A 80 15.41 -6.83 -2.53
N THR A 81 15.84 -5.69 -3.10
CA THR A 81 15.85 -5.45 -4.55
C THR A 81 17.21 -5.75 -5.20
N ASP A 82 18.23 -6.14 -4.43
CA ASP A 82 19.58 -6.45 -4.93
C ASP A 82 19.62 -7.63 -5.94
N THR A 83 18.50 -8.33 -6.14
CA THR A 83 18.38 -9.47 -7.06
C THR A 83 17.67 -9.14 -8.39
N GLN A 84 16.99 -7.99 -8.53
CA GLN A 84 16.36 -7.61 -9.81
C GLN A 84 16.60 -6.15 -10.14
N SER A 85 17.00 -5.91 -11.38
CA SER A 85 17.43 -4.64 -11.97
C SER A 85 16.35 -3.55 -12.10
N THR A 86 15.40 -3.50 -11.18
CA THR A 86 14.34 -2.49 -11.11
C THR A 86 14.60 -1.66 -9.86
N THR A 87 15.54 -0.72 -9.95
CA THR A 87 15.73 0.30 -8.91
C THR A 87 14.43 1.08 -8.77
N VAL A 88 13.61 0.72 -7.80
CA VAL A 88 12.41 1.49 -7.47
C VAL A 88 12.90 2.83 -6.89
N PHE A 89 12.93 3.86 -7.73
CA PHE A 89 13.18 5.24 -7.31
C PHE A 89 11.95 5.75 -6.57
N LEU A 90 11.81 5.34 -5.31
CA LEU A 90 10.83 5.91 -4.41
C LEU A 90 11.43 7.20 -3.84
N ASP A 91 11.16 8.33 -4.50
CA ASP A 91 11.55 9.65 -3.99
C ASP A 91 10.66 10.02 -2.80
N LEU A 92 11.06 9.57 -1.60
CA LEU A 92 10.48 10.01 -0.32
C LEU A 92 11.22 11.25 0.23
N SER A 93 11.84 12.06 -0.62
CA SER A 93 12.47 13.28 -0.14
C SER A 93 11.44 14.20 0.51
N LEU A 94 11.85 14.80 1.63
CA LEU A 94 11.03 15.76 2.34
C LEU A 94 11.00 17.05 1.51
N ASN A 95 9.97 17.19 0.66
CA ASN A 95 9.80 18.38 -0.17
C ASN A 95 9.23 19.53 0.67
N TRP A 96 9.57 20.78 0.31
CA TRP A 96 8.99 21.99 0.87
C TRP A 96 7.45 21.99 0.87
N HIS A 97 6.80 21.39 -0.13
CA HIS A 97 5.33 21.26 -0.16
C HIS A 97 4.79 20.44 1.03
N VAL A 98 5.48 19.35 1.39
CA VAL A 98 5.09 18.49 2.53
C VAL A 98 5.31 19.24 3.84
N LEU A 99 6.42 19.98 3.95
CA LEU A 99 6.71 20.80 5.13
C LEU A 99 5.68 21.93 5.29
N ALA A 100 5.37 22.65 4.22
CA ALA A 100 4.38 23.72 4.21
C ALA A 100 2.98 23.20 4.58
N PHE A 101 2.57 22.05 4.03
CA PHE A 101 1.31 21.41 4.40
C PHE A 101 1.29 21.00 5.87
N THR A 102 2.38 20.40 6.38
CA THR A 102 2.49 19.96 7.78
C THR A 102 2.40 21.14 8.75
N ILE A 103 3.11 22.23 8.46
CA ILE A 103 3.05 23.46 9.25
C ILE A 103 1.65 24.08 9.18
N GLY A 104 1.05 24.16 7.98
CA GLY A 104 -0.31 24.68 7.81
C GLY A 104 -1.35 23.87 8.59
N ALA A 105 -1.26 22.55 8.54
CA ALA A 105 -2.11 21.64 9.30
C ALA A 105 -1.93 21.79 10.81
N ALA A 106 -0.69 21.93 11.29
CA ALA A 106 -0.39 22.17 12.70
C ALA A 106 -0.98 23.50 13.19
N VAL A 107 -0.79 24.58 12.43
CA VAL A 107 -1.35 25.90 12.73
C VAL A 107 -2.88 25.86 12.72
N ALA A 108 -3.50 25.25 11.70
CA ALA A 108 -4.95 25.10 11.61
C ALA A 108 -5.50 24.32 12.81
N THR A 109 -4.82 23.26 13.25
CA THR A 109 -5.20 22.45 14.41
C THR A 109 -5.11 23.28 15.71
N VAL A 110 -4.04 24.04 15.91
CA VAL A 110 -3.89 24.95 17.07
C VAL A 110 -4.93 26.06 17.04
N MET A 111 -5.24 26.62 15.88
CA MET A 111 -6.30 27.62 15.76
C MET A 111 -7.66 27.02 16.08
N LEU A 112 -8.06 25.93 15.42
CA LEU A 112 -9.38 25.33 15.60
C LEU A 112 -9.62 24.86 17.04
N PHE A 113 -8.62 24.22 17.67
CA PHE A 113 -8.79 23.57 18.97
C PHE A 113 -8.17 24.32 20.16
N GLY A 114 -7.22 25.23 19.92
CA GLY A 114 -6.61 26.08 20.97
C GLY A 114 -7.36 27.40 21.19
N ILE A 115 -8.04 27.92 20.16
CA ILE A 115 -8.87 29.14 20.27
C ILE A 115 -10.21 28.84 20.96
N ALA A 116 -10.77 27.64 20.76
CA ALA A 116 -12.04 27.25 21.37
C ALA A 116 -12.03 27.32 22.93
N PRO A 117 -11.01 26.84 23.66
CA PRO A 117 -10.86 27.09 25.09
C PRO A 117 -10.65 28.56 25.45
N ALA A 118 -9.88 29.31 24.65
CA ALA A 118 -9.52 30.70 24.92
C ALA A 118 -10.74 31.65 24.86
N PHE A 119 -11.60 31.49 23.85
CA PHE A 119 -12.89 32.21 23.79
C PHE A 119 -13.90 31.71 24.82
N ARG A 120 -13.81 30.45 25.25
CA ARG A 120 -14.69 29.91 26.29
C ARG A 120 -14.29 30.40 27.69
N ALA A 121 -13.01 30.65 27.96
CA ALA A 121 -12.53 31.26 29.19
C ALA A 121 -12.91 32.75 29.29
N SER A 122 -13.02 33.45 28.15
CA SER A 122 -13.46 34.84 28.10
C SER A 122 -14.99 35.02 28.20
N GLY A 123 -15.78 33.94 28.24
CA GLY A 123 -17.24 34.00 28.41
C GLY A 123 -17.73 33.65 29.83
N VAL A 124 -16.85 33.25 30.75
CA VAL A 124 -17.26 32.82 32.10
C VAL A 124 -17.50 34.06 32.97
N THR A 125 -18.75 34.26 33.40
CA THR A 125 -19.13 35.18 34.48
C THR A 125 -18.82 34.52 35.82
N PRO A 126 -18.08 35.17 36.74
CA PRO A 126 -17.70 34.60 38.05
C PRO A 126 -18.90 34.13 38.91
N MET A 127 -20.07 34.74 38.70
CA MET A 127 -21.30 34.40 39.42
C MET A 127 -21.86 33.01 39.07
N ASP A 128 -21.67 32.55 37.84
CA ASP A 128 -22.23 31.27 37.37
C ASP A 128 -21.41 30.06 37.82
N THR A 129 -20.18 30.28 38.29
CA THR A 129 -19.29 29.21 38.77
C THR A 129 -19.47 28.84 40.24
N MET A 130 -20.18 29.66 41.03
CA MET A 130 -20.46 29.36 42.45
C MET A 130 -21.82 28.67 42.68
N LYS A 131 -22.69 28.63 41.66
CA LYS A 131 -23.90 27.80 41.66
C LYS A 131 -23.59 26.49 40.93
N GLU A 132 -23.14 25.49 41.67
CA GLU A 132 -22.80 24.13 41.21
C GLU A 132 -23.96 23.30 40.60
N GLY A 133 -25.07 23.94 40.21
CA GLY A 133 -26.25 23.26 39.69
C GLY A 133 -26.22 23.09 38.17
N ARG A 134 -26.23 21.83 37.72
CA ARG A 134 -26.58 21.33 36.37
C ARG A 134 -27.49 22.28 35.57
N GLY A 135 -26.90 23.22 34.84
CA GLY A 135 -27.60 24.07 33.87
C GLY A 135 -27.47 23.52 32.45
N ALA A 136 -28.42 23.85 31.56
CA ALA A 136 -28.50 23.41 30.15
C ALA A 136 -27.18 23.54 29.35
N ILE A 137 -26.30 24.46 29.75
CA ILE A 137 -24.98 24.68 29.16
C ILE A 137 -23.99 23.53 29.49
N GLY A 138 -24.13 22.86 30.63
CA GLY A 138 -23.35 21.67 31.01
C GLY A 138 -23.73 20.43 30.20
N ASP A 139 -25.02 20.22 29.98
CA ASP A 139 -25.56 19.07 29.23
C ASP A 139 -25.22 19.11 27.74
N ALA A 140 -25.31 20.28 27.10
CA ALA A 140 -24.89 20.46 25.71
C ALA A 140 -23.38 20.23 25.53
N ARG A 141 -22.57 20.56 26.55
CA ARG A 141 -21.11 20.37 26.53
C ARG A 141 -20.70 18.90 26.63
N VAL A 142 -21.34 18.14 27.53
CA VAL A 142 -21.12 16.69 27.64
C VAL A 142 -21.56 15.99 26.35
N ARG A 143 -22.70 16.36 25.77
CA ARG A 143 -23.18 15.78 24.50
C ARG A 143 -22.23 16.00 23.32
N LEU A 144 -21.60 17.18 23.19
CA LEU A 144 -20.68 17.46 22.10
C LEU A 144 -19.37 16.66 22.23
N SER A 145 -18.79 16.58 23.43
CA SER A 145 -17.59 15.77 23.68
C SER A 145 -17.87 14.28 23.53
N SER A 146 -19.03 13.80 23.99
CA SER A 146 -19.46 12.42 23.81
C SER A 146 -19.66 12.06 22.34
N GLY A 147 -20.24 12.96 21.54
CA GLY A 147 -20.39 12.76 20.09
C GLY A 147 -19.06 12.67 19.35
N LEU A 148 -18.11 13.55 19.68
CA LEU A 148 -16.74 13.51 19.14
C LEU A 148 -16.01 12.21 19.50
N VAL A 149 -16.13 11.74 20.74
CA VAL A 149 -15.53 10.48 21.20
C VAL A 149 -16.15 9.29 20.47
N VAL A 150 -17.48 9.24 20.32
CA VAL A 150 -18.17 8.15 19.60
C VAL A 150 -17.77 8.14 18.13
N ALA A 151 -17.75 9.29 17.45
CA ALA A 151 -17.34 9.39 16.05
C ALA A 151 -15.87 8.94 15.88
N GLN A 152 -14.99 9.35 16.78
CA GLN A 152 -13.60 8.95 16.77
C GLN A 152 -13.43 7.44 16.99
N LEU A 153 -14.10 6.87 18.00
CA LEU A 153 -14.03 5.44 18.30
C LEU A 153 -14.56 4.61 17.13
N THR A 154 -15.67 5.04 16.53
CA THR A 154 -16.25 4.41 15.33
C THR A 154 -15.25 4.42 14.18
N LEU A 155 -14.62 5.56 13.90
CA LEU A 155 -13.64 5.68 12.83
C LEU A 155 -12.39 4.83 13.10
N SER A 156 -11.91 4.77 14.35
CA SER A 156 -10.79 3.92 14.75
C SER A 156 -11.10 2.43 14.56
N VAL A 157 -12.29 1.98 14.96
CA VAL A 157 -12.73 0.58 14.76
C VAL A 157 -12.80 0.24 13.27
N VAL A 158 -13.38 1.12 12.44
CA VAL A 158 -13.44 0.92 10.98
C VAL A 158 -12.03 0.78 10.38
N LEU A 159 -11.08 1.64 10.76
CA LEU A 159 -9.70 1.56 10.27
C LEU A 159 -9.00 0.26 10.69
N VAL A 160 -9.20 -0.19 11.94
CA VAL A 160 -8.65 -1.45 12.44
C VAL A 160 -9.23 -2.64 11.69
N VAL A 161 -10.55 -2.66 11.46
CA VAL A 161 -11.21 -3.71 10.68
C VAL A 161 -10.71 -3.73 9.24
N ALA A 162 -10.59 -2.57 8.60
CA ALA A 162 -10.06 -2.46 7.24
C ALA A 162 -8.61 -2.97 7.14
N ALA A 163 -7.76 -2.62 8.11
CA ALA A 163 -6.40 -3.12 8.18
C ALA A 163 -6.35 -4.64 8.40
N GLY A 164 -7.16 -5.17 9.31
CA GLY A 164 -7.26 -6.61 9.56
C GLY A 164 -7.74 -7.39 8.34
N LEU A 165 -8.75 -6.88 7.62
CA LEU A 165 -9.21 -7.45 6.36
C LEU A 165 -8.13 -7.42 5.29
N LEU A 166 -7.36 -6.33 5.19
CA LEU A 166 -6.24 -6.23 4.24
C LEU A 166 -5.17 -7.29 4.54
N VAL A 167 -4.75 -7.42 5.80
CA VAL A 167 -3.76 -8.42 6.22
C VAL A 167 -4.28 -9.83 5.96
N ARG A 168 -5.54 -10.11 6.30
CA ARG A 168 -6.19 -11.40 6.04
C ARG A 168 -6.24 -11.71 4.54
N THR A 169 -6.62 -10.73 3.73
CA THR A 169 -6.71 -10.88 2.27
C THR A 169 -5.33 -11.11 1.66
N PHE A 170 -4.32 -10.38 2.12
CA PHE A 170 -2.94 -10.57 1.70
C PHE A 170 -2.41 -11.95 2.07
N ALA A 171 -2.63 -12.40 3.31
CA ALA A 171 -2.23 -13.73 3.76
C ALA A 171 -2.95 -14.85 2.98
N SER A 172 -4.24 -14.63 2.66
CA SER A 172 -5.00 -15.55 1.80
C SER A 172 -4.44 -15.58 0.38
N LEU A 173 -4.10 -14.44 -0.21
CA LEU A 173 -3.51 -14.36 -1.55
C LEU A 173 -2.12 -15.00 -1.58
N ALA A 174 -1.32 -14.82 -0.52
CA ALA A 174 0.02 -15.39 -0.41
C ALA A 174 0.03 -16.92 -0.23
N SER A 175 -1.09 -17.53 0.16
CA SER A 175 -1.25 -18.98 0.35
C SER A 175 -2.07 -19.65 -0.75
N LEU A 176 -2.55 -18.90 -1.74
CA LEU A 176 -3.25 -19.51 -2.87
C LEU A 176 -2.30 -20.44 -3.63
N PRO A 177 -2.77 -21.63 -4.04
CA PRO A 177 -1.99 -22.51 -4.89
C PRO A 177 -1.68 -21.79 -6.19
N LEU A 178 -0.39 -21.56 -6.45
CA LEU A 178 0.08 -20.77 -7.59
C LEU A 178 -0.04 -21.49 -8.93
N GLY A 179 -0.46 -22.77 -8.92
CA GLY A 179 -0.44 -23.65 -10.09
C GLY A 179 0.96 -24.15 -10.46
N PHE A 180 1.96 -23.88 -9.62
CA PHE A 180 3.33 -24.38 -9.69
C PHE A 180 3.91 -24.53 -8.28
N GLU A 181 5.02 -25.27 -8.13
CA GLU A 181 5.70 -25.53 -6.86
C GLU A 181 6.86 -24.54 -6.64
N PRO A 182 6.70 -23.50 -5.81
CA PRO A 182 7.76 -22.49 -5.62
C PRO A 182 8.97 -23.01 -4.81
N ASP A 183 8.76 -23.96 -3.89
CA ASP A 183 9.77 -24.36 -2.90
C ASP A 183 10.94 -25.18 -3.49
N ARG A 184 10.79 -25.69 -4.71
CA ARG A 184 11.73 -26.64 -5.34
C ARG A 184 12.35 -26.11 -6.63
N VAL A 185 12.15 -24.82 -6.93
CA VAL A 185 12.59 -24.21 -8.19
C VAL A 185 13.56 -23.08 -7.91
N LEU A 186 14.78 -23.20 -8.42
CA LEU A 186 15.76 -22.13 -8.41
C LEU A 186 15.64 -21.30 -9.70
N VAL A 187 15.33 -20.01 -9.57
CA VAL A 187 15.26 -19.08 -10.70
C VAL A 187 16.60 -18.41 -10.90
N VAL A 188 17.22 -18.62 -12.06
CA VAL A 188 18.44 -17.94 -12.49
C VAL A 188 18.10 -17.02 -13.65
N THR A 189 18.31 -15.72 -13.48
CA THR A 189 18.04 -14.73 -14.53
C THR A 189 19.32 -14.39 -15.26
N VAL A 190 19.37 -14.66 -16.57
CA VAL A 190 20.52 -14.34 -17.43
C VAL A 190 20.09 -13.34 -18.51
N SER A 191 20.73 -12.18 -18.54
CA SER A 191 20.45 -11.16 -19.57
C SER A 191 21.37 -11.36 -20.77
N ALA A 192 20.87 -12.02 -21.81
CA ALA A 192 21.58 -12.10 -23.10
C ALA A 192 21.55 -10.78 -23.89
N GLN A 193 20.71 -9.81 -23.50
CA GLN A 193 20.66 -8.48 -24.13
C GLN A 193 21.92 -7.64 -23.83
N ARG A 194 22.57 -7.88 -22.70
CA ARG A 194 23.83 -7.20 -22.32
C ARG A 194 25.07 -7.88 -22.91
N ALA A 195 24.92 -9.10 -23.41
CA ALA A 195 26.01 -9.81 -24.06
C ALA A 195 26.01 -9.47 -25.57
N THR A 196 27.19 -9.29 -26.16
CA THR A 196 27.41 -9.14 -27.61
C THR A 196 27.17 -10.45 -28.36
N VAL A 197 26.00 -11.06 -28.13
CA VAL A 197 25.57 -12.34 -28.70
C VAL A 197 24.59 -12.06 -29.82
N ASP A 198 24.90 -12.61 -30.99
CA ASP A 198 24.03 -12.61 -32.18
C ASP A 198 22.62 -13.10 -31.80
N PRO A 199 21.54 -12.37 -32.17
CA PRO A 199 20.16 -12.79 -31.96
C PRO A 199 19.87 -14.26 -32.33
N ALA A 200 20.46 -14.78 -33.41
CA ALA A 200 20.24 -16.15 -33.87
C ALA A 200 20.85 -17.21 -32.91
N GLN A 201 21.88 -16.83 -32.15
CA GLN A 201 22.59 -17.73 -31.22
C GLN A 201 21.99 -17.73 -29.81
N ARG A 202 21.09 -16.79 -29.50
CA ARG A 202 20.56 -16.61 -28.13
C ARG A 202 19.80 -17.85 -27.64
N ILE A 203 18.83 -18.34 -28.41
CA ILE A 203 18.02 -19.51 -28.04
C ILE A 203 18.90 -20.77 -27.89
N PRO A 204 19.77 -21.13 -28.85
CA PRO A 204 20.68 -22.28 -28.71
C PRO A 204 21.63 -22.21 -27.50
N ILE A 205 22.03 -21.01 -27.07
CA ILE A 205 22.86 -20.85 -25.86
C ILE A 205 22.07 -21.22 -24.61
N PHE A 206 20.82 -20.75 -24.50
CA PHE A 206 19.96 -21.09 -23.36
C PHE A 206 19.60 -22.58 -23.33
N GLU A 207 19.34 -23.20 -24.48
CA GLU A 207 19.09 -24.64 -24.55
C GLU A 207 20.31 -25.47 -24.10
N ARG A 208 21.51 -25.11 -24.57
CA ARG A 208 22.75 -25.75 -24.10
C ARG A 208 22.99 -25.55 -22.60
N ALA A 209 22.73 -24.35 -22.10
CA ALA A 209 22.86 -24.06 -20.68
C ALA A 209 21.87 -24.87 -19.84
N ALA A 210 20.61 -24.96 -20.25
CA ALA A 210 19.59 -25.78 -19.60
C ALA A 210 19.99 -27.27 -19.61
N GLY A 211 20.47 -27.78 -20.75
CA GLY A 211 20.98 -29.15 -20.87
C GLY A 211 22.17 -29.43 -19.94
N ALA A 212 23.11 -28.49 -19.83
CA ALA A 212 24.25 -28.61 -18.92
C ALA A 212 23.80 -28.61 -17.45
N VAL A 213 22.88 -27.73 -17.05
CA VAL A 213 22.32 -27.69 -15.70
C VAL A 213 21.57 -28.98 -15.36
N LYS A 214 20.81 -29.51 -16.32
CA LYS A 214 20.10 -30.79 -16.17
C LYS A 214 21.04 -31.97 -15.91
N SER A 215 22.28 -31.91 -16.39
CA SER A 215 23.29 -32.97 -16.19
C SER A 215 23.92 -32.97 -14.80
N LEU A 216 23.69 -31.95 -13.98
CA LEU A 216 24.24 -31.85 -12.64
C LEU A 216 23.54 -32.82 -11.67
N PRO A 217 24.28 -33.36 -10.68
CA PRO A 217 23.67 -34.20 -9.64
C PRO A 217 22.63 -33.40 -8.83
N ASN A 218 21.53 -34.05 -8.45
CA ASN A 218 20.40 -33.48 -7.70
C ASN A 218 19.53 -32.44 -8.46
N VAL A 219 19.69 -32.29 -9.77
CA VAL A 219 18.78 -31.49 -10.60
C VAL A 219 17.70 -32.38 -11.21
N ALA A 220 16.44 -32.17 -10.82
CA ALA A 220 15.31 -32.96 -11.33
C ALA A 220 14.86 -32.55 -12.75
N GLY A 221 15.07 -31.28 -13.12
CA GLY A 221 14.68 -30.71 -14.41
C GLY A 221 15.31 -29.32 -14.58
N ALA A 222 15.44 -28.89 -15.82
CA ALA A 222 15.91 -27.55 -16.16
C ALA A 222 15.19 -27.08 -17.42
N ALA A 223 14.68 -25.85 -17.38
CA ALA A 223 13.96 -25.23 -18.46
C ALA A 223 14.24 -23.72 -18.50
N ALA A 224 14.01 -23.11 -19.66
CA ALA A 224 14.18 -21.69 -19.89
C ALA A 224 12.83 -21.03 -20.20
N SER A 225 12.69 -19.76 -19.81
CA SER A 225 11.57 -18.90 -20.21
C SER A 225 12.05 -17.49 -20.48
N LEU A 226 11.28 -16.76 -21.28
CA LEU A 226 11.49 -15.32 -21.51
C LEU A 226 11.00 -14.48 -20.33
N THR A 227 9.92 -14.91 -19.68
CA THR A 227 9.37 -14.29 -18.47
C THR A 227 9.15 -15.34 -17.39
N THR A 228 9.71 -15.13 -16.20
CA THR A 228 9.51 -16.02 -15.06
C THR A 228 8.22 -15.68 -14.32
N PRO A 229 7.56 -16.66 -13.66
CA PRO A 229 6.37 -16.41 -12.87
C PRO A 229 6.63 -15.33 -11.81
N VAL A 230 5.65 -14.45 -11.59
CA VAL A 230 5.69 -13.38 -10.56
C VAL A 230 6.82 -12.35 -10.78
N SER A 231 7.41 -12.27 -11.98
CA SER A 231 8.41 -11.25 -12.33
C SER A 231 7.85 -9.82 -12.46
N GLY A 232 6.53 -9.66 -12.49
CA GLY A 232 5.86 -8.37 -12.70
C GLY A 232 5.95 -7.84 -14.13
N VAL A 233 6.55 -8.61 -15.04
CA VAL A 233 6.70 -8.29 -16.46
C VAL A 233 6.01 -9.37 -17.28
N GLY A 234 5.33 -8.97 -18.36
CA GLY A 234 4.68 -9.90 -19.28
C GLY A 234 4.82 -9.41 -20.71
N LEU A 235 4.97 -10.34 -21.65
CA LEU A 235 4.93 -10.03 -23.07
C LEU A 235 3.46 -9.96 -23.50
N GLN A 236 2.98 -8.76 -23.77
CA GLN A 236 1.64 -8.56 -24.29
C GLN A 236 1.62 -8.76 -25.80
N ASN A 237 0.63 -9.50 -26.29
CA ASN A 237 0.36 -9.67 -27.71
C ASN A 237 -1.15 -9.55 -27.99
N GLN A 238 -1.53 -9.52 -29.26
CA GLN A 238 -2.92 -9.66 -29.67
C GLN A 238 -3.13 -10.96 -30.43
N ILE A 239 -4.32 -11.54 -30.32
CA ILE A 239 -4.70 -12.76 -31.04
C ILE A 239 -6.02 -12.59 -31.78
N GLU A 240 -6.10 -13.22 -32.95
CA GLU A 240 -7.35 -13.46 -33.67
C GLU A 240 -7.49 -14.97 -33.86
N VAL A 241 -8.65 -15.52 -33.47
CA VAL A 241 -8.95 -16.94 -33.66
C VAL A 241 -9.59 -17.14 -35.02
N SER A 242 -8.97 -17.98 -35.86
CA SER A 242 -9.51 -18.29 -37.18
C SER A 242 -10.87 -18.96 -37.07
N GLY A 243 -11.88 -18.39 -37.74
CA GLY A 243 -13.26 -18.89 -37.72
C GLY A 243 -14.13 -18.38 -36.56
N ALA A 244 -13.59 -17.57 -35.64
CA ALA A 244 -14.37 -16.90 -34.60
C ALA A 244 -14.78 -15.48 -35.01
N VAL A 245 -15.82 -14.94 -34.36
CA VAL A 245 -16.19 -13.53 -34.51
C VAL A 245 -15.04 -12.65 -34.00
N ARG A 246 -14.57 -11.73 -34.85
CA ARG A 246 -13.48 -10.81 -34.50
C ARG A 246 -13.90 -9.94 -33.30
N LEU A 247 -13.17 -10.09 -32.20
CA LEU A 247 -13.34 -9.28 -31.01
C LEU A 247 -12.81 -7.84 -31.24
N PRO A 248 -13.35 -6.83 -30.53
CA PRO A 248 -12.81 -5.48 -30.51
C PRO A 248 -11.32 -5.44 -30.11
N ASP A 249 -10.56 -4.47 -30.63
CA ASP A 249 -9.10 -4.39 -30.44
C ASP A 249 -8.66 -4.38 -28.97
N ASN A 250 -9.43 -3.74 -28.09
CA ASN A 250 -9.19 -3.66 -26.65
C ASN A 250 -9.43 -5.00 -25.92
N GLU A 251 -10.04 -5.98 -26.57
CA GLU A 251 -10.42 -7.27 -26.01
C GLU A 251 -9.56 -8.44 -26.52
N ARG A 252 -8.62 -8.18 -27.43
CA ARG A 252 -7.74 -9.21 -28.02
C ARG A 252 -6.40 -9.38 -27.31
N GLY A 253 -6.18 -8.61 -26.25
CA GLY A 253 -4.93 -8.63 -25.50
C GLY A 253 -4.73 -9.97 -24.78
N ILE A 254 -3.59 -10.60 -25.03
CA ILE A 254 -3.12 -11.80 -24.31
C ILE A 254 -1.72 -11.57 -23.78
N PHE A 255 -1.37 -12.31 -22.73
CA PHE A 255 0.02 -12.44 -22.30
C PHE A 255 0.59 -13.75 -22.84
N VAL A 256 1.72 -13.65 -23.52
CA VAL A 256 2.43 -14.79 -24.10
C VAL A 256 3.72 -14.98 -23.31
N ASN A 257 4.13 -16.23 -23.12
CA ASN A 257 5.44 -16.55 -22.62
C ASN A 257 6.06 -17.61 -23.53
N HIS A 258 7.29 -17.39 -23.95
CA HIS A 258 8.06 -18.38 -24.69
C HIS A 258 8.87 -19.18 -23.68
N VAL A 259 8.69 -20.49 -23.72
CA VAL A 259 9.28 -21.43 -22.76
C VAL A 259 9.90 -22.60 -23.52
N SER A 260 10.96 -23.19 -22.96
CA SER A 260 11.57 -24.40 -23.50
C SER A 260 10.70 -25.63 -23.20
N PRO A 261 11.00 -26.79 -23.82
CA PRO A 261 10.49 -28.07 -23.36
C PRO A 261 10.75 -28.31 -21.87
N GLU A 262 9.92 -29.15 -21.25
CA GLU A 262 9.95 -29.52 -19.82
C GLU A 262 9.72 -28.36 -18.82
N TRP A 263 9.32 -27.18 -19.29
CA TRP A 263 9.04 -26.02 -18.44
C TRP A 263 7.95 -26.28 -17.39
N PHE A 264 6.79 -26.78 -17.81
CA PHE A 264 5.66 -27.05 -16.91
C PHE A 264 6.01 -28.17 -15.94
N ARG A 265 6.68 -29.22 -16.43
CA ARG A 265 7.18 -30.30 -15.56
C ARG A 265 8.20 -29.79 -14.53
N THR A 266 9.13 -28.93 -14.93
CA THR A 266 10.15 -28.36 -14.03
C THR A 266 9.53 -27.48 -12.95
N LEU A 267 8.46 -26.75 -13.30
CA LEU A 267 7.69 -25.96 -12.35
C LEU A 267 6.68 -26.76 -11.51
N GLY A 268 6.44 -28.04 -11.84
CA GLY A 268 5.38 -28.82 -11.21
C GLY A 268 3.97 -28.37 -11.60
N THR A 269 3.81 -27.70 -12.75
CA THR A 269 2.49 -27.31 -13.27
C THR A 269 1.87 -28.47 -14.06
N PRO A 270 0.69 -28.98 -13.66
CA PRO A 270 0.04 -30.08 -14.36
C PRO A 270 -0.56 -29.63 -15.70
N VAL A 271 -0.30 -30.40 -16.76
CA VAL A 271 -0.98 -30.25 -18.06
C VAL A 271 -2.30 -31.01 -18.01
N LEU A 272 -3.43 -30.30 -18.17
CA LEU A 272 -4.76 -30.88 -18.04
C LEU A 272 -5.19 -31.73 -19.25
N ALA A 273 -4.78 -31.32 -20.46
CA ALA A 273 -5.10 -32.00 -21.71
C ALA A 273 -4.03 -31.73 -22.77
N GLY A 274 -3.83 -32.68 -23.69
CA GLY A 274 -2.83 -32.59 -24.75
C GLY A 274 -1.45 -33.02 -24.30
N ARG A 275 -0.41 -32.31 -24.77
CA ARG A 275 1.00 -32.59 -24.47
C ARG A 275 1.77 -31.31 -24.20
N GLU A 276 2.88 -31.44 -23.50
CA GLU A 276 3.86 -30.36 -23.34
C GLU A 276 4.65 -30.12 -24.64
N PHE A 277 5.35 -28.99 -24.70
CA PHE A 277 6.35 -28.72 -25.72
C PHE A 277 7.47 -29.77 -25.70
N SER A 278 7.93 -30.14 -26.88
CA SER A 278 8.98 -31.13 -27.11
C SER A 278 10.03 -30.57 -28.07
N THR A 279 11.14 -31.29 -28.23
CA THR A 279 12.17 -30.94 -29.22
C THR A 279 11.68 -31.07 -30.67
N GLU A 280 10.51 -31.66 -30.90
CA GLU A 280 9.90 -31.77 -32.23
C GLU A 280 9.15 -30.51 -32.68
N ASP A 281 8.92 -29.55 -31.77
CA ASP A 281 8.11 -28.34 -31.99
C ASP A 281 8.93 -27.14 -32.53
N GLY A 282 9.88 -27.42 -33.43
CA GLY A 282 10.87 -26.47 -33.92
C GLY A 282 10.52 -25.72 -35.22
N PRO A 283 11.45 -24.90 -35.73
CA PRO A 283 11.30 -24.21 -37.01
C PRO A 283 11.00 -25.18 -38.16
N GLY A 284 10.03 -24.83 -39.01
CA GLY A 284 9.59 -25.68 -40.14
C GLY A 284 8.55 -26.75 -39.77
N LYS A 285 8.08 -26.78 -38.52
CA LYS A 285 6.97 -27.62 -38.05
C LYS A 285 5.72 -26.76 -37.78
N PRO A 286 4.52 -27.36 -37.67
CA PRO A 286 3.32 -26.63 -37.24
C PRO A 286 3.55 -25.92 -35.90
N SER A 287 3.11 -24.68 -35.78
CA SER A 287 3.21 -23.92 -34.53
C SER A 287 2.32 -24.54 -33.46
N VAL A 288 2.86 -24.67 -32.26
CA VAL A 288 2.13 -25.23 -31.11
C VAL A 288 2.06 -24.16 -30.02
N ALA A 289 0.91 -24.06 -29.36
CA ALA A 289 0.71 -23.19 -28.20
C ALA A 289 0.03 -23.98 -27.08
N ILE A 290 0.37 -23.65 -25.84
CA ILE A 290 -0.31 -24.15 -24.64
C ILE A 290 -1.06 -22.98 -24.02
N VAL A 291 -2.35 -23.18 -23.78
CA VAL A 291 -3.26 -22.14 -23.30
C VAL A 291 -3.84 -22.52 -21.95
N ASN A 292 -4.20 -21.51 -21.14
CA ASN A 292 -4.90 -21.75 -19.89
C ASN A 292 -6.42 -21.81 -20.10
N GLU A 293 -7.16 -22.24 -19.08
CA GLU A 293 -8.63 -22.33 -19.18
C GLU A 293 -9.31 -20.98 -19.44
N ALA A 294 -8.74 -19.89 -18.92
CA ALA A 294 -9.29 -18.54 -19.13
C ALA A 294 -9.25 -18.14 -20.61
N PHE A 295 -8.18 -18.50 -21.31
CA PHE A 295 -8.08 -18.34 -22.77
C PHE A 295 -9.16 -19.16 -23.48
N GLY A 296 -9.30 -20.45 -23.14
CA GLY A 296 -10.30 -21.33 -23.77
C GLY A 296 -11.74 -20.81 -23.59
N ARG A 297 -12.10 -20.37 -22.38
CA ARG A 297 -13.42 -19.75 -22.12
C ARG A 297 -13.62 -18.46 -22.90
N ARG A 298 -12.58 -17.65 -23.06
CA ARG A 298 -12.70 -16.30 -23.62
C ARG A 298 -12.69 -16.25 -25.15
N PHE A 299 -11.85 -17.07 -25.77
CA PHE A 299 -11.55 -17.01 -27.19
C PHE A 299 -12.10 -18.20 -27.97
N LEU A 300 -12.36 -19.34 -27.31
CA LEU A 300 -12.87 -20.55 -27.93
C LEU A 300 -14.32 -20.88 -27.49
N ASP A 301 -14.95 -20.02 -26.68
CA ASP A 301 -16.29 -20.24 -26.11
C ASP A 301 -16.43 -21.60 -25.40
N GLY A 302 -15.35 -22.06 -24.77
CA GLY A 302 -15.29 -23.37 -24.11
C GLY A 302 -15.09 -24.58 -25.03
N ALA A 303 -14.88 -24.36 -26.35
CA ALA A 303 -14.49 -25.43 -27.26
C ALA A 303 -13.12 -26.04 -26.91
N ASN A 304 -12.91 -27.30 -27.31
CA ASN A 304 -11.67 -28.01 -27.04
C ASN A 304 -10.50 -27.33 -27.77
N PRO A 305 -9.46 -26.85 -27.06
CA PRO A 305 -8.32 -26.17 -27.69
C PRO A 305 -7.39 -27.10 -28.48
N LEU A 306 -7.53 -28.42 -28.37
CA LEU A 306 -6.65 -29.38 -29.03
C LEU A 306 -6.94 -29.45 -30.55
N GLY A 307 -5.94 -29.12 -31.35
CA GLY A 307 -5.99 -29.23 -32.82
C GLY A 307 -6.49 -27.98 -33.55
N HIS A 308 -6.62 -26.85 -32.86
CA HIS A 308 -6.95 -25.53 -33.41
C HIS A 308 -5.70 -24.71 -33.78
#